data_AF-A0A2S3QTH0-F1
#
_entry.id   AF-A0A2S3QTH0-F1
#
_cell.length_a   1.000
_cell.length_b   1.000
_cell.length_c   1.000
_cell.angle_alpha   90.00
_cell.angle_beta   90.00
_cell.angle_gamma   90.00
#
_symmetry.space_group_name_H-M   'P 1'
#
loop_
_entity.id
_entity.type
_entity.pdbx_description
1 polymer ?
#
loop_
_entity_poly.entity_id
_entity_poly.type
_entity_poly.pdbx_seq_one_letter_code
_entity_poly.pdbx_strand_id
1 'polypeptide(L)'
;MFCPKCLSNSVHLKEKGVIHILVNGRQKDTGRFLYNLERRSEIAQNISDKILEHFKWMASFQNTKPVEHVNIITSDAKCDNGCAIPLTQKFSLLDHLVSTKEVRNMVQLHAKECGLDVDLDI
;
A
#
# COMPACT_ATOMS: atom_id res chain seq x y z
N MET A 1 3.02 -8.35 13.41
CA MET A 1 3.64 -7.08 13.87
C MET A 1 3.42 -6.93 15.36
N PHE A 2 4.33 -6.27 16.11
CA PHE A 2 4.12 -6.02 17.54
C PHE A 2 3.20 -4.81 17.77
N CYS A 3 2.44 -4.83 18.87
CA CYS A 3 1.62 -3.70 19.28
C CYS A 3 2.48 -2.58 19.85
N PRO A 4 2.47 -1.37 19.28
CA PRO A 4 3.28 -0.25 19.77
C PRO A 4 2.81 0.28 21.13
N LYS A 5 1.59 -0.08 21.57
CA LYS A 5 1.04 0.36 22.85
C LYS A 5 1.40 -0.56 24.01
N CYS A 6 1.14 -1.86 23.87
CA CYS A 6 1.36 -2.80 24.97
C CYS A 6 2.68 -3.54 24.88
N LEU A 7 3.35 -3.54 23.72
CA LEU A 7 4.64 -4.20 23.44
C LEU A 7 4.70 -5.72 23.69
N SER A 8 3.68 -6.30 24.31
CA SER A 8 3.63 -7.73 24.67
C SER A 8 2.83 -8.58 23.70
N ASN A 9 1.97 -7.97 22.87
CA ASN A 9 1.05 -8.70 21.99
C ASN A 9 1.20 -8.31 20.52
N SER A 10 0.69 -9.19 19.67
CA SER A 10 0.66 -8.98 18.22
C SER A 10 -0.46 -8.02 17.81
N VAL A 11 -0.23 -7.40 16.66
CA VAL A 11 -1.20 -6.64 15.89
C VAL A 11 -1.51 -7.41 14.63
N HIS A 12 -2.80 -7.58 14.39
CA HIS A 12 -3.35 -8.23 13.22
C HIS A 12 -4.18 -7.24 12.42
N LEU A 13 -4.28 -7.49 11.13
CA LEU A 13 -5.17 -6.74 10.26
C LEU A 13 -6.61 -7.08 10.58
N LYS A 14 -7.50 -6.09 10.52
CA LYS A 14 -8.93 -6.37 10.54
C LYS A 14 -9.34 -7.11 9.26
N GLU A 15 -10.40 -7.90 9.31
CA GLU A 15 -10.94 -8.62 8.14
C GLU A 15 -11.33 -7.68 7.01
N LYS A 16 -11.82 -6.49 7.35
CA LYS A 16 -12.23 -5.45 6.42
C LYS A 16 -11.63 -4.11 6.86
N GLY A 17 -11.28 -3.28 5.89
CA GLY A 17 -10.69 -1.98 6.17
C GLY A 17 -10.33 -1.23 4.90
N VAL A 18 -9.48 -0.21 5.04
CA VAL A 18 -9.00 0.62 3.93
C VAL A 18 -7.51 0.39 3.70
N ILE A 19 -7.13 0.19 2.44
CA ILE A 19 -5.73 0.23 1.98
C ILE A 19 -5.46 1.59 1.35
N HIS A 20 -4.29 2.15 1.66
CA HIS A 20 -3.74 3.35 1.05
C HIS A 20 -2.49 3.01 0.24
N ILE A 21 -2.43 3.53 -0.98
CA ILE A 21 -1.25 3.45 -1.85
C ILE A 21 -0.64 4.84 -1.96
N LEU A 22 0.63 4.94 -1.59
CA LEU A 22 1.41 6.16 -1.69
C LEU A 22 2.61 5.90 -2.59
N VAL A 23 2.85 6.82 -3.52
CA VAL A 23 4.03 6.80 -4.40
C VAL A 23 4.86 8.03 -4.09
N ASN A 24 6.14 7.85 -3.76
CA ASN A 24 7.05 8.91 -3.29
C ASN A 24 6.45 9.76 -2.16
N GLY A 25 5.75 9.11 -1.22
CA GLY A 25 5.04 9.76 -0.11
C GLY A 25 3.79 10.54 -0.51
N ARG A 26 3.43 10.61 -1.80
CA ARG A 26 2.22 11.27 -2.29
C ARG A 26 1.08 10.28 -2.42
N GLN A 27 -0.09 10.70 -1.94
CA GLN A 27 -1.32 9.95 -2.12
C GLN A 27 -2.22 10.74 -3.08
N LYS A 28 -2.75 10.06 -4.09
CA LYS A 28 -3.87 10.58 -4.89
C LYS A 28 -5.15 10.44 -4.07
N ASP A 29 -6.12 11.33 -4.24
CA ASP A 29 -7.41 11.21 -3.53
C ASP A 29 -8.10 9.86 -3.78
N THR A 30 -7.94 9.30 -4.99
CA THR A 30 -8.44 7.96 -5.37
C THR A 30 -7.48 6.82 -5.04
N GLY A 31 -6.33 7.09 -4.42
CA GLY A 31 -5.28 6.12 -4.08
C GLY A 31 -5.61 5.25 -2.86
N ARG A 32 -6.89 5.07 -2.56
CA ARG A 32 -7.38 4.21 -1.47
C ARG A 32 -8.52 3.32 -1.96
N PHE A 33 -8.65 2.14 -1.37
CA PHE A 33 -9.74 1.23 -1.64
C PHE A 33 -10.07 0.39 -0.41
N LEU A 34 -11.29 -0.14 -0.38
CA LEU A 34 -11.73 -1.05 0.67
C LEU A 34 -11.23 -2.46 0.37
N TYR A 35 -10.77 -3.16 1.40
CA TYR A 35 -10.36 -4.57 1.29
C TYR A 35 -11.25 -5.47 2.15
N ASN A 36 -11.36 -6.73 1.73
CA ASN A 36 -11.90 -7.83 2.53
C ASN A 36 -10.94 -9.02 2.41
N LEU A 37 -10.41 -9.51 3.54
CA LEU A 37 -9.47 -10.64 3.57
C LEU A 37 -10.09 -11.95 3.05
N GLU A 38 -11.41 -12.10 3.12
CA GLU A 38 -12.12 -13.24 2.50
C GLU A 38 -11.96 -13.26 0.98
N ARG A 39 -11.75 -12.08 0.37
CA ARG A 39 -11.58 -11.87 -1.08
C ARG A 39 -10.14 -11.53 -1.42
N ARG A 40 -9.20 -12.28 -0.85
CA ARG A 40 -7.76 -12.01 -0.97
C ARG A 40 -7.27 -11.90 -2.42
N SER A 41 -7.84 -12.67 -3.34
CA SER A 41 -7.52 -12.62 -4.77
C SER A 41 -7.81 -11.26 -5.40
N GLU A 42 -8.86 -10.56 -4.96
CA GLU A 42 -9.22 -9.22 -5.46
C GLU A 42 -8.26 -8.15 -4.94
N ILE A 43 -7.63 -8.36 -3.77
CA ILE A 43 -6.73 -7.38 -3.15
C ILE A 43 -5.53 -7.10 -4.05
N ALA A 44 -4.87 -8.14 -4.57
CA ALA A 44 -3.71 -7.98 -5.44
C ALA A 44 -4.05 -7.23 -6.72
N GLN A 45 -5.20 -7.55 -7.34
CA GLN A 45 -5.68 -6.85 -8.53
C GLN A 45 -5.97 -5.38 -8.24
N ASN A 46 -6.68 -5.09 -7.15
CA ASN A 46 -7.00 -3.72 -6.74
C ASN A 46 -5.73 -2.91 -6.44
N ILE A 47 -4.69 -3.53 -5.87
CA ILE A 47 -3.39 -2.89 -5.69
C ILE A 47 -2.79 -2.51 -7.04
N SER A 48 -2.73 -3.46 -7.99
CA SER A 48 -2.19 -3.24 -9.33
C SER A 48 -2.91 -2.09 -10.04
N ASP A 49 -4.25 -2.13 -10.05
CA ASP A 49 -5.09 -1.12 -10.69
C ASP A 49 -4.86 0.28 -10.12
N LYS A 50 -4.70 0.38 -8.79
CA LYS A 50 -4.46 1.65 -8.11
C LYS A 50 -3.05 2.18 -8.30
N ILE A 51 -2.05 1.30 -8.40
CA ILE A 51 -0.69 1.70 -8.82
C ILE A 51 -0.75 2.27 -10.24
N LEU A 52 -1.41 1.59 -11.17
CA LEU A 52 -1.57 2.07 -12.55
C LEU A 52 -2.32 3.41 -12.63
N GLU A 53 -3.42 3.56 -11.90
CA GLU A 53 -4.15 4.84 -11.79
C GLU A 53 -3.28 5.98 -11.26
N HIS A 54 -2.38 5.68 -10.33
CA HIS A 54 -1.46 6.66 -9.76
C HIS A 54 -0.38 7.03 -10.78
N PHE A 55 0.16 6.06 -11.50
CA PHE A 55 1.19 6.30 -12.50
C PHE A 55 0.67 7.06 -13.71
N LYS A 56 -0.54 6.76 -14.20
CA LYS A 56 -1.22 7.57 -15.21
C LYS A 56 -1.40 9.02 -14.77
N TRP A 57 -1.69 9.24 -13.48
CA TRP A 57 -1.78 10.58 -12.91
C TRP A 57 -0.43 11.25 -12.78
N MET A 58 0.63 10.53 -12.40
CA MET A 58 1.99 11.08 -12.38
C MET A 58 2.48 11.45 -13.78
N ALA A 59 2.22 10.61 -14.78
CA ALA A 59 2.63 10.81 -16.17
C ALA A 59 1.97 12.03 -16.82
N SER A 60 0.89 12.58 -16.25
CA SER A 60 0.28 13.82 -16.75
C SER A 60 1.00 15.09 -16.26
N PHE A 61 1.98 14.97 -15.37
CA PHE A 61 2.76 16.11 -14.89
C PHE A 61 3.86 16.49 -15.89
N GLN A 62 4.11 17.79 -16.04
CA GLN A 62 5.18 18.30 -16.91
C GLN A 62 6.58 17.93 -16.41
N ASN A 63 6.76 17.79 -15.09
CA ASN A 63 8.00 17.41 -14.44
C ASN A 63 7.78 16.11 -13.67
N THR A 64 7.79 14.99 -14.38
CA THR A 64 7.74 13.65 -13.80
C THR A 64 9.01 13.38 -13.00
N LYS A 65 8.82 12.97 -11.74
CA LYS A 65 9.91 12.45 -10.92
C LYS A 65 9.95 10.92 -11.07
N PRO A 66 11.13 10.30 -10.96
CA PRO A 66 11.23 8.84 -10.95
C PRO A 66 10.42 8.26 -9.79
N VAL A 67 9.90 7.06 -9.96
CA VAL A 67 9.23 6.29 -8.90
C VAL A 67 10.32 5.70 -8.00
N GLU A 68 10.44 6.26 -6.79
CA GLU A 68 11.47 5.91 -5.81
C GLU A 68 10.92 4.99 -4.72
N HIS A 69 9.69 5.26 -4.27
CA HIS A 69 9.05 4.50 -3.18
C HIS A 69 7.58 4.21 -3.46
N VAL A 70 7.14 3.00 -3.15
CA VAL A 70 5.72 2.61 -3.21
C VAL A 70 5.32 1.97 -1.88
N ASN A 71 4.43 2.64 -1.15
CA ASN A 71 4.01 2.22 0.17
C ASN A 71 2.55 1.77 0.11
N ILE A 72 2.30 0.52 0.51
CA ILE A 72 0.96 -0.08 0.64
C ILE A 72 0.67 -0.24 2.12
N ILE A 73 -0.21 0.60 2.66
CA ILE A 73 -0.38 0.72 4.10
C ILE A 73 -1.84 0.77 4.53
N THR A 74 -2.10 0.42 5.78
CA THR A 74 -3.41 0.56 6.41
C THR A 74 -3.32 1.04 7.86
N SER A 75 -4.36 1.70 8.34
CA SER A 75 -4.59 1.97 9.77
C SER A 75 -5.56 0.96 10.40
N ASP A 76 -6.16 0.07 9.62
CA ASP A 76 -7.15 -0.90 10.07
C ASP A 76 -6.52 -2.16 10.66
N ALA A 77 -5.90 -1.97 11.81
CA ALA A 77 -5.30 -3.04 12.59
C ALA A 77 -5.90 -3.11 13.99
N LYS A 78 -5.83 -4.30 14.60
CA LYS A 78 -6.31 -4.59 15.95
C LYS A 78 -5.22 -5.31 16.73
N CYS A 79 -5.02 -4.91 17.98
CA CYS A 79 -4.22 -5.66 18.93
C CYS A 79 -5.07 -6.73 19.62
N ASP A 80 -4.50 -7.90 19.88
CA ASP A 80 -5.16 -9.00 20.60
C ASP A 80 -5.71 -8.55 21.97
N ASN A 81 -4.98 -7.66 22.65
CA ASN A 81 -5.39 -7.09 23.94
C ASN A 81 -6.37 -5.91 23.83
N GLY A 82 -6.97 -5.68 22.64
CA GLY A 82 -7.95 -4.63 22.42
C GLY A 82 -7.42 -3.19 22.52
N CYS A 83 -6.10 -2.99 22.49
CA CYS A 83 -5.51 -1.66 22.58
C CYS A 83 -6.03 -0.73 21.47
N ALA A 84 -6.48 0.48 21.82
CA ALA A 84 -6.83 1.50 20.85
C ALA A 84 -5.57 1.99 20.12
N ILE A 85 -5.40 1.58 18.87
CA ILE A 85 -4.28 2.00 18.00
C ILE A 85 -4.64 3.35 17.36
N PRO A 86 -3.79 4.38 17.48
CA PRO A 86 -4.02 5.67 16.83
C PRO A 86 -4.16 5.55 15.31
N LEU A 87 -5.07 6.30 14.69
CA LEU A 87 -5.23 6.32 13.23
C LEU A 87 -4.00 6.86 12.48
N THR A 88 -3.15 7.63 13.18
CA THR A 88 -1.86 8.10 12.66
C THR A 88 -0.85 6.97 12.49
N GLN A 89 -1.02 5.86 13.22
CA GLN A 89 -0.18 4.68 13.07
C GLN A 89 -0.62 3.92 11.81
N LYS A 90 0.31 3.80 10.87
CA LYS A 90 0.11 3.03 9.64
C LYS A 90 0.99 1.79 9.64
N PHE A 91 0.47 0.71 9.10
CA PHE A 91 1.14 -0.58 9.03
C PHE A 91 1.37 -0.96 7.57
N SER A 92 2.57 -1.47 7.27
CA SER A 92 2.87 -2.01 5.95
C SER A 92 2.08 -3.30 5.72
N LEU A 93 1.53 -3.42 4.51
CA LEU A 93 0.83 -4.61 4.05
C LEU A 93 1.69 -5.51 3.16
N LEU A 94 2.91 -5.07 2.85
CA LEU A 94 3.91 -5.88 2.16
C LEU A 94 4.25 -7.11 3.01
N ASP A 95 4.41 -8.23 2.33
CA ASP A 95 4.72 -9.56 2.87
C ASP A 95 3.65 -10.12 3.84
N HIS A 96 2.58 -9.37 4.10
CA HIS A 96 1.38 -9.81 4.81
C HIS A 96 0.23 -10.14 3.86
N LEU A 97 -0.05 -9.26 2.90
CA LEU A 97 -1.13 -9.44 1.92
C LEU A 97 -0.62 -9.74 0.51
N VAL A 98 0.41 -9.00 0.09
CA VAL A 98 1.06 -9.13 -1.22
C VAL A 98 2.57 -9.13 -0.99
N SER A 99 3.31 -9.95 -1.73
CA SER A 99 4.76 -10.02 -1.55
C SER A 99 5.45 -8.79 -2.13
N THR A 100 6.56 -8.39 -1.54
CA THR A 100 7.40 -7.30 -2.05
C THR A 100 7.84 -7.54 -3.50
N LYS A 101 8.08 -8.81 -3.88
CA LYS A 101 8.42 -9.20 -5.26
C LYS A 101 7.28 -8.95 -6.23
N GLU A 102 6.05 -9.30 -5.88
CA GLU A 102 4.87 -9.06 -6.72
C GLU A 102 4.65 -7.57 -6.94
N VAL A 103 4.76 -6.76 -5.88
CA VAL A 103 4.61 -5.30 -5.99
C VAL A 103 5.70 -4.69 -6.85
N ARG A 104 6.96 -5.12 -6.70
CA ARG A 104 8.06 -4.68 -7.57
C ARG A 104 7.75 -4.97 -9.04
N ASN A 105 7.23 -6.17 -9.35
CA ASN A 105 6.84 -6.53 -10.71
C ASN A 105 5.70 -5.65 -11.24
N MET A 106 4.65 -5.40 -10.43
CA MET A 106 3.54 -4.51 -10.80
C MET A 106 4.02 -3.09 -11.08
N VAL A 107 4.92 -2.56 -10.24
CA VAL A 107 5.49 -1.23 -10.39
C VAL A 107 6.32 -1.15 -11.68
N GLN A 108 7.22 -2.09 -11.91
CA GLN A 108 8.05 -2.09 -13.12
C GLN A 108 7.20 -2.19 -14.39
N LEU A 109 6.17 -3.04 -14.39
CA LEU A 109 5.24 -3.20 -15.50
C LEU A 109 4.50 -1.88 -15.79
N HIS A 110 3.81 -1.33 -14.79
CA HIS A 110 2.97 -0.16 -15.00
C HIS A 110 3.76 1.13 -15.21
N ALA A 111 4.95 1.26 -14.61
CA ALA A 111 5.81 2.41 -14.85
C ALA A 111 6.27 2.41 -16.32
N LYS A 112 6.66 1.25 -16.85
CA LYS A 112 7.01 1.10 -18.27
C LYS A 112 5.82 1.43 -19.19
N GLU A 113 4.61 0.97 -18.86
CA GLU A 113 3.39 1.30 -19.61
C GLU A 113 3.09 2.80 -19.62
N CYS A 114 3.44 3.51 -18.54
CA CYS A 114 3.20 4.95 -18.42
C CYS A 114 4.41 5.81 -18.83
N GLY A 115 5.51 5.21 -19.27
CA GLY A 115 6.74 5.94 -19.61
C GLY A 115 7.40 6.65 -18.42
N LEU A 116 7.27 6.08 -17.21
CA LEU A 116 7.88 6.60 -15.99
C LEU A 116 9.20 5.90 -15.69
N ASP A 117 10.19 6.67 -15.26
CA ASP A 117 11.43 6.15 -14.71
C ASP A 117 11.21 5.56 -13.31
N VAL A 118 11.98 4.53 -12.98
CA VAL A 118 11.88 3.79 -11.72
C VAL A 118 13.27 3.68 -11.10
N ASP A 119 13.43 4.21 -9.91
CA ASP A 119 14.64 4.13 -9.08
C ASP A 119 14.26 3.62 -7.69
N LEU A 120 13.71 2.40 -7.67
CA LEU A 120 13.10 1.82 -6.48
C LEU A 120 14.13 1.49 -5.41
N ASP A 121 14.10 2.23 -4.30
CA ASP A 121 14.71 1.83 -3.04
C ASP A 121 13.73 0.89 -2.32
N ILE A 122 13.94 -0.42 -2.46
CA ILE A 122 13.18 -1.47 -1.77
C ILE A 122 14.14 -2.37 -1.01
#